data_AF-A0A2M6W7X4-F1
#
_entry.id   AF-A0A2M6W7X4-F1
#
_cell.length_a   1.000
_cell.length_b   1.000
_cell.length_c   1.000
_cell.angle_alpha   90.00
_cell.angle_beta   90.00
_cell.angle_gamma   90.00
#
_symmetry.space_group_name_H-M   'P 1'
#
loop_
_entity.id
_entity.type
_entity.pdbx_description
1 polymer ?
#
loop_
_entity_poly.entity_id
_entity_poly.type
_entity_poly.pdbx_seq_one_letter_code
_entity_poly.pdbx_strand_id
1 'polypeptide(L)'
;MPKKNIATNGRISLASILFRSVFVSAVFFIFYFFLILWPAITIQHDLNTAKKNISQKYFSLIKIKTTISNLTKLNPESELFYGKNRLLVENIKQTITGGVQSEKAVLPEKKGFSFGLTEQKTFLYSTFPEIWDDLNKKNTSILVKEQPIIENLTSFNNVLDIVFTYNPKQELEDISVWNRYDELIAKIQSGRERMEDVKKNLEQHSISKKRKDQLLESISDFDKQMQNVSFFARQKSRVSFLNALNNVQNSYNTVKKSSYIAELSLIRSKDSIEIITRHTNLILEYKFWLEKIDELQKKTL
;
A
#
# COMPACT_ATOMS: atom_id res chain seq x y z
N MET A 1 -14.10 -99.58 -31.34
CA MET A 1 -13.22 -99.44 -30.16
C MET A 1 -13.06 -97.95 -29.84
N PRO A 2 -13.25 -97.52 -28.59
CA PRO A 2 -13.50 -96.11 -28.27
C PRO A 2 -12.21 -95.28 -28.26
N LYS A 3 -12.27 -94.07 -28.84
CA LYS A 3 -11.23 -93.04 -28.72
C LYS A 3 -11.13 -92.60 -27.26
N LYS A 4 -9.97 -92.84 -26.66
CA LYS A 4 -9.60 -92.39 -25.32
C LYS A 4 -9.39 -90.87 -25.37
N ASN A 5 -10.41 -90.10 -24.98
CA ASN A 5 -10.26 -88.66 -24.76
C ASN A 5 -9.39 -88.47 -23.51
N ILE A 6 -8.14 -88.05 -23.72
CA ILE A 6 -7.23 -87.65 -22.65
C ILE A 6 -7.67 -86.27 -22.22
N ALA A 7 -8.31 -86.18 -21.05
CA ALA A 7 -8.53 -84.91 -20.38
C ALA A 7 -7.17 -84.29 -20.05
N THR A 8 -6.79 -83.25 -20.80
CA THR A 8 -5.68 -82.36 -20.44
C THR A 8 -6.12 -81.57 -19.22
N ASN A 9 -5.82 -82.10 -18.03
CA ASN A 9 -5.92 -81.36 -16.77
C ASN A 9 -5.02 -80.12 -16.89
N GLY A 10 -5.65 -78.95 -17.00
CA GLY A 10 -4.99 -77.66 -17.14
C GLY A 10 -4.11 -77.36 -15.94
N ARG A 11 -2.81 -77.63 -16.05
CA ARG A 11 -1.80 -77.04 -15.16
C ARG A 11 -1.74 -75.55 -15.48
N ILE A 12 -2.48 -74.76 -14.71
CA ILE A 12 -2.33 -73.31 -14.68
C ILE A 12 -0.87 -73.04 -14.34
N SER A 13 -0.10 -72.46 -15.27
CA SER A 13 1.33 -72.24 -15.05
C SER A 13 1.52 -71.18 -13.95
N LEU A 14 2.54 -71.35 -13.12
CA LEU A 14 2.87 -70.42 -12.04
C LEU A 14 3.04 -68.97 -12.56
N ALA A 15 3.55 -68.83 -13.78
CA ALA A 15 3.66 -67.56 -14.49
C ALA A 15 2.30 -66.89 -14.78
N SER A 16 1.26 -67.68 -15.12
CA SER A 16 -0.09 -67.14 -15.36
C SER A 16 -0.77 -66.66 -14.07
N ILE A 17 -0.49 -67.30 -12.93
CA ILE A 17 -0.98 -66.88 -11.61
C ILE A 17 -0.28 -65.57 -11.20
N LEU A 18 1.04 -65.49 -11.35
CA LEU A 18 1.82 -64.29 -11.06
C LEU A 18 1.38 -63.11 -11.94
N PHE A 19 1.19 -63.32 -13.25
CA PHE A 19 0.72 -62.29 -14.16
C PHE A 19 -0.67 -61.75 -13.78
N ARG A 20 -1.61 -62.64 -13.44
CA ARG A 20 -2.95 -62.23 -12.96
C ARG A 20 -2.87 -61.45 -11.66
N SER A 21 -2.01 -61.85 -10.72
CA SER A 21 -1.80 -61.13 -9.47
C SER A 21 -1.26 -59.71 -9.71
N VAL A 22 -0.23 -59.58 -10.55
CA VAL A 22 0.35 -58.28 -10.91
C VAL A 22 -0.67 -57.41 -11.63
N PHE A 23 -1.43 -57.97 -12.56
CA PHE A 23 -2.48 -57.25 -13.28
C PHE A 23 -3.58 -56.74 -12.33
N VAL A 24 -4.05 -57.58 -11.41
CA VAL A 24 -5.04 -57.19 -10.40
C VAL A 24 -4.48 -56.08 -9.50
N SER A 25 -3.24 -56.20 -9.02
CA SER A 25 -2.58 -55.16 -8.23
C SER A 25 -2.43 -53.84 -9.01
N ALA A 26 -2.09 -53.89 -10.30
CA ALA A 26 -2.00 -52.71 -11.14
C ALA A 26 -3.36 -52.02 -11.33
N VAL A 27 -4.42 -52.79 -11.53
CA VAL A 27 -5.80 -52.26 -11.61
C VAL A 27 -6.18 -51.61 -10.28
N PHE A 28 -5.94 -52.27 -9.14
CA PHE A 28 -6.19 -51.66 -7.82
C PHE A 28 -5.40 -50.37 -7.62
N PHE A 29 -4.14 -50.32 -8.05
CA PHE A 29 -3.31 -49.12 -7.94
C PHE A 29 -3.85 -47.98 -8.82
N ILE A 30 -4.27 -48.28 -10.06
CA ILE A 30 -4.89 -47.30 -10.97
C ILE A 30 -6.18 -46.76 -10.33
N PHE A 31 -7.05 -47.63 -9.83
CA PHE A 31 -8.28 -47.22 -9.16
C PHE A 31 -8.00 -46.37 -7.91
N TYR A 32 -7.06 -46.78 -7.07
CA TYR A 32 -6.63 -46.03 -5.90
C TYR A 32 -6.09 -44.64 -6.29
N PHE A 33 -5.23 -44.58 -7.31
CA PHE A 33 -4.67 -43.34 -7.81
C PHE A 33 -5.75 -42.38 -8.30
N PHE A 34 -6.66 -42.83 -9.17
CA PHE A 34 -7.68 -41.96 -9.75
C PHE A 34 -8.81 -41.59 -8.78
N LEU A 35 -9.21 -42.48 -7.87
CA LEU A 35 -10.35 -42.24 -6.97
C LEU A 35 -9.95 -41.53 -5.67
N ILE A 36 -8.72 -41.72 -5.19
CA ILE A 36 -8.29 -41.25 -3.87
C ILE A 36 -7.12 -40.26 -3.99
N LEU A 37 -6.02 -40.67 -4.61
CA LEU A 37 -4.79 -39.87 -4.61
C LEU A 37 -4.91 -38.59 -5.45
N TRP A 38 -5.39 -38.71 -6.69
CA TRP A 38 -5.52 -37.59 -7.62
C TRP A 38 -6.47 -36.49 -7.12
N PRO A 39 -7.66 -36.81 -6.57
CA PRO A 39 -8.54 -35.80 -5.98
C PRO A 39 -7.94 -35.11 -4.76
N ALA A 40 -7.24 -35.85 -3.88
CA ALA A 40 -6.58 -35.26 -2.72
C ALA A 40 -5.48 -34.26 -3.14
N ILE A 41 -4.65 -34.62 -4.13
CA ILE A 41 -3.64 -33.73 -4.71
C ILE A 41 -4.29 -32.47 -5.31
N THR A 42 -5.38 -32.65 -6.07
CA THR A 42 -6.09 -31.53 -6.72
C THR A 42 -6.67 -30.58 -5.68
N ILE A 43 -7.34 -31.10 -4.64
CA ILE A 43 -7.90 -30.28 -3.55
C ILE A 43 -6.81 -29.52 -2.81
N GLN A 44 -5.66 -30.15 -2.54
CA GLN A 44 -4.55 -29.49 -1.88
C GLN A 44 -3.95 -28.37 -2.74
N HIS A 45 -3.83 -28.59 -4.05
CA HIS A 45 -3.42 -27.57 -5.00
C HIS A 45 -4.40 -26.39 -5.05
N ASP A 46 -5.70 -26.66 -5.08
CA ASP A 46 -6.74 -25.63 -5.11
C ASP A 46 -6.79 -24.84 -3.79
N LEU A 47 -6.64 -25.50 -2.64
CA LEU A 47 -6.50 -24.83 -1.33
C LEU A 47 -5.24 -23.95 -1.28
N ASN A 48 -4.12 -24.41 -1.82
CA ASN A 48 -2.90 -23.59 -1.91
C ASN A 48 -3.11 -22.36 -2.81
N THR A 49 -3.84 -22.51 -3.91
CA THR A 49 -4.16 -21.40 -4.82
C THR A 49 -5.07 -20.39 -4.12
N ALA A 50 -6.12 -20.86 -3.45
CA ALA A 50 -7.00 -20.03 -2.63
C ALA A 50 -6.22 -19.26 -1.54
N LYS A 51 -5.33 -19.96 -0.82
CA LYS A 51 -4.46 -19.38 0.21
C LYS A 51 -3.56 -18.30 -0.37
N LYS A 52 -2.94 -18.54 -1.52
CA LYS A 52 -2.07 -17.58 -2.20
C LYS A 52 -2.83 -16.28 -2.54
N ASN A 53 -4.01 -16.42 -3.14
CA ASN A 53 -4.85 -15.27 -3.52
C ASN A 53 -5.25 -14.42 -2.31
N ILE A 54 -5.71 -15.05 -1.22
CA ILE A 54 -6.05 -14.37 0.04
C ILE A 54 -4.80 -13.73 0.67
N SER A 55 -3.67 -14.45 0.70
CA SER A 55 -2.42 -13.97 1.32
C SER A 55 -1.89 -12.70 0.64
N GLN A 56 -1.91 -12.65 -0.69
CA GLN A 56 -1.40 -11.51 -1.45
C GLN A 56 -2.16 -10.22 -1.13
N LYS A 57 -3.50 -10.29 -1.07
CA LYS A 57 -4.34 -9.14 -0.69
C LYS A 57 -4.16 -8.78 0.79
N TYR A 58 -4.11 -9.79 1.66
CA TYR A 58 -3.82 -9.61 3.09
C TYR A 58 -2.52 -8.82 3.34
N PHE A 59 -1.40 -9.25 2.75
CA PHE A 59 -0.11 -8.58 2.92
C PHE A 59 -0.09 -7.17 2.33
N SER A 60 -0.79 -6.95 1.21
CA SER A 60 -0.92 -5.62 0.61
C SER A 60 -1.65 -4.65 1.55
N LEU A 61 -2.76 -5.08 2.16
CA LEU A 61 -3.50 -4.26 3.13
C LEU A 61 -2.69 -3.99 4.40
N ILE A 62 -1.94 -5.00 4.89
CA ILE A 62 -1.03 -4.79 6.03
C ILE A 62 0.03 -3.75 5.70
N LYS A 63 0.61 -3.81 4.50
CA LYS A 63 1.61 -2.83 4.06
C LYS A 63 1.01 -1.42 4.04
N ILE A 64 -0.19 -1.25 3.46
CA ILE A 64 -0.89 0.05 3.45
C ILE A 64 -1.14 0.55 4.87
N LYS A 65 -1.76 -0.27 5.73
CA LYS A 65 -2.03 0.08 7.13
C LYS A 65 -0.77 0.49 7.89
N THR A 66 0.32 -0.27 7.71
CA THR A 66 1.60 0.00 8.37
C THR A 66 2.21 1.30 7.88
N THR A 67 2.18 1.55 6.56
CA THR A 67 2.69 2.79 5.98
C THR A 67 1.88 4.00 6.44
N ILE A 68 0.55 3.93 6.46
CA ILE A 68 -0.30 5.00 6.99
C ILE A 68 -0.03 5.20 8.49
N SER A 69 0.10 4.14 9.28
CA SER A 69 0.44 4.26 10.70
C SER A 69 1.80 4.95 10.89
N ASN A 70 2.81 4.62 10.08
CA ASN A 70 4.12 5.27 10.12
C ASN A 70 4.02 6.75 9.74
N LEU A 71 3.20 7.10 8.76
CA LEU A 71 2.89 8.48 8.38
C LEU A 71 2.36 9.27 9.58
N THR A 72 1.43 8.69 10.35
CA THR A 72 0.84 9.35 11.53
C THR A 72 1.84 9.55 12.69
N LYS A 73 2.92 8.77 12.71
CA LYS A 73 3.97 8.77 13.76
C LYS A 73 5.18 9.63 13.42
N LEU A 74 5.23 10.23 12.23
CA LEU A 74 6.33 11.10 11.85
C LEU A 74 6.45 12.28 12.82
N ASN A 75 7.68 12.55 13.27
CA ASN A 75 7.97 13.70 14.11
C ASN A 75 8.15 14.95 13.22
N PRO A 76 7.26 15.95 13.29
CA PRO A 76 7.35 17.17 12.46
C PRO A 76 8.57 18.03 12.77
N GLU A 77 9.24 17.82 13.90
CA GLU A 77 10.46 18.54 14.27
C GLU A 77 11.73 17.83 13.77
N SER A 78 11.61 16.66 13.15
CA SER A 78 12.75 15.96 12.55
C SER A 78 13.16 16.60 11.22
N GLU A 79 14.46 16.81 11.03
CA GLU A 79 15.03 17.26 9.75
C GLU A 79 14.71 16.29 8.59
N LEU A 80 14.47 15.02 8.90
CA LEU A 80 14.14 13.98 7.93
C LEU A 80 12.63 13.85 7.66
N PHE A 81 11.79 14.68 8.29
CA PHE A 81 10.33 14.55 8.16
C PHE A 81 9.91 14.57 6.69
N TYR A 82 10.29 15.60 5.94
CA TYR A 82 9.81 15.80 4.57
C TYR A 82 10.20 14.63 3.65
N GLY A 83 11.47 14.21 3.69
CA GLY A 83 11.95 13.09 2.90
C GLY A 83 11.26 11.76 3.26
N LYS A 84 11.08 11.48 4.56
CA LYS A 84 10.36 10.27 5.01
C LYS A 84 8.89 10.30 4.61
N ASN A 85 8.25 11.45 4.75
CA ASN A 85 6.85 11.64 4.43
C ASN A 85 6.58 11.40 2.94
N ARG A 86 7.35 12.06 2.05
CA ARG A 86 7.27 11.85 0.60
C ARG A 86 7.42 10.38 0.20
N LEU A 87 8.39 9.69 0.80
CA LEU A 87 8.63 8.26 0.55
C LEU A 87 7.45 7.38 1.00
N LEU A 88 6.85 7.68 2.17
CA LEU A 88 5.71 6.92 2.67
C LEU A 88 4.45 7.15 1.82
N VAL A 89 4.19 8.37 1.37
CA VAL A 89 3.06 8.68 0.45
C VAL A 89 3.22 7.95 -0.88
N GLU A 90 4.43 7.96 -1.46
CA GLU A 90 4.71 7.25 -2.71
C GLU A 90 4.54 5.73 -2.54
N ASN A 91 4.98 5.17 -1.40
CA ASN A 91 4.78 3.76 -1.09
C ASN A 91 3.31 3.35 -0.98
N ILE A 92 2.45 4.23 -0.43
CA ILE A 92 1.00 3.96 -0.39
C ILE A 92 0.45 3.93 -1.82
N LYS A 93 0.75 4.95 -2.62
CA LYS A 93 0.33 5.05 -4.03
C LYS A 93 0.75 3.84 -4.86
N GLN A 94 2.00 3.40 -4.74
CA GLN A 94 2.51 2.21 -5.43
C GLN A 94 1.84 0.92 -4.96
N THR A 95 1.56 0.80 -3.66
CA THR A 95 0.92 -0.42 -3.12
C THR A 95 -0.54 -0.53 -3.56
N ILE A 96 -1.27 0.59 -3.60
CA ILE A 96 -2.65 0.66 -4.10
C ILE A 96 -2.71 0.28 -5.59
N THR A 97 -1.87 0.91 -6.42
CA THR A 97 -1.85 0.72 -7.87
C THR A 97 -1.31 -0.65 -8.29
N GLY A 98 -0.28 -1.16 -7.59
CA GLY A 98 0.41 -2.39 -7.96
C GLY A 98 -0.14 -3.68 -7.33
N GLY A 99 -0.63 -3.64 -6.08
CA GLY A 99 -0.98 -4.86 -5.32
C GLY A 99 -2.47 -5.05 -5.07
N VAL A 100 -3.24 -3.96 -5.00
CA VAL A 100 -4.67 -4.03 -4.63
C VAL A 100 -5.57 -4.08 -5.86
N GLN A 101 -5.23 -3.34 -6.93
CA GLN A 101 -6.00 -3.32 -8.18
C GLN A 101 -5.67 -4.45 -9.17
N SER A 102 -4.50 -5.08 -9.07
CA SER A 102 -4.06 -6.11 -10.03
C SER A 102 -4.50 -7.52 -9.60
N GLU A 103 -4.87 -8.32 -10.61
CA GLU A 103 -5.23 -9.76 -10.61
C GLU A 103 -6.69 -10.12 -10.31
N LYS A 104 -7.40 -10.53 -11.38
CA LYS A 104 -8.53 -11.46 -11.28
C LYS A 104 -8.00 -12.76 -10.69
N ALA A 105 -8.63 -13.26 -9.63
CA ALA A 105 -8.23 -14.55 -9.09
C ALA A 105 -8.42 -15.67 -10.11
N VAL A 106 -7.47 -16.60 -10.10
CA VAL A 106 -7.70 -17.93 -10.63
C VAL A 106 -8.59 -18.66 -9.63
N LEU A 107 -9.89 -18.69 -9.91
CA LEU A 107 -10.84 -19.50 -9.16
C LEU A 107 -10.66 -20.97 -9.57
N PRO A 108 -10.67 -21.92 -8.62
CA PRO A 108 -10.54 -23.33 -8.94
C PRO A 108 -11.78 -23.80 -9.72
N GLU A 109 -11.55 -24.41 -10.90
CA GLU A 109 -12.63 -24.99 -11.70
C GLU A 109 -13.15 -26.27 -11.05
N LYS A 110 -14.47 -26.47 -11.05
CA LYS A 110 -15.11 -27.67 -10.52
C LYS A 110 -14.74 -28.89 -11.36
N LYS A 111 -13.74 -29.67 -10.93
CA LYS A 111 -13.32 -30.90 -11.61
C LYS A 111 -13.78 -32.15 -10.85
N GLY A 112 -14.81 -32.81 -11.39
CA GLY A 112 -15.05 -34.26 -11.25
C GLY A 112 -15.46 -34.81 -9.88
N PHE A 113 -16.10 -35.99 -9.93
CA PHE A 113 -16.57 -36.76 -8.77
C PHE A 113 -15.38 -37.37 -8.01
N SER A 114 -15.33 -37.20 -6.69
CA SER A 114 -14.43 -37.99 -5.83
C SER A 114 -15.05 -38.22 -4.46
N PHE A 115 -14.74 -39.36 -3.87
CA PHE A 115 -15.16 -39.78 -2.54
C PHE A 115 -14.22 -39.18 -1.47
N GLY A 116 -14.76 -38.73 -0.34
CA GLY A 116 -13.98 -38.57 0.90
C GLY A 116 -13.40 -37.20 1.30
N LEU A 117 -13.76 -36.07 0.67
CA LEU A 117 -13.27 -34.72 1.05
C LEU A 117 -14.37 -33.65 0.95
N THR A 118 -15.54 -33.94 1.53
CA THR A 118 -16.77 -33.15 1.34
C THR A 118 -16.65 -31.72 1.89
N GLU A 119 -16.00 -31.53 3.04
CA GLU A 119 -15.83 -30.21 3.66
C GLU A 119 -14.93 -29.30 2.80
N GLN A 120 -13.77 -29.80 2.36
CA GLN A 120 -12.83 -29.04 1.52
C GLN A 120 -13.44 -28.68 0.16
N LYS A 121 -14.16 -29.62 -0.46
CA LYS A 121 -14.86 -29.37 -1.73
C LYS A 121 -15.97 -28.35 -1.60
N THR A 122 -16.78 -28.47 -0.54
CA THR A 122 -17.87 -27.52 -0.29
C THR A 122 -17.30 -26.12 -0.08
N PHE A 123 -16.22 -26.02 0.69
CA PHE A 123 -15.49 -24.76 0.84
C PHE A 123 -14.97 -24.24 -0.50
N LEU A 124 -14.16 -25.01 -1.24
CA LEU A 124 -13.51 -24.53 -2.47
C LEU A 124 -14.47 -24.15 -3.60
N TYR A 125 -15.54 -24.92 -3.79
CA TYR A 125 -16.39 -24.79 -4.98
C TYR A 125 -17.76 -24.15 -4.71
N SER A 126 -18.10 -23.89 -3.44
CA SER A 126 -19.33 -23.17 -3.07
C SER A 126 -19.02 -21.94 -2.23
N THR A 127 -18.32 -22.10 -1.11
CA THR A 127 -18.15 -21.01 -0.14
C THR A 127 -17.07 -20.00 -0.56
N PHE A 128 -15.91 -20.49 -1.01
CA PHE A 128 -14.75 -19.67 -1.35
C PHE A 128 -15.01 -18.67 -2.48
N PRO A 129 -15.72 -19.01 -3.58
CA PRO A 129 -16.05 -18.03 -4.60
C PRO A 129 -16.89 -16.86 -4.07
N GLU A 130 -17.86 -17.13 -3.20
CA GLU A 130 -18.69 -16.09 -2.56
C GLU A 130 -17.88 -15.21 -1.61
N ILE A 131 -17.06 -15.84 -0.76
CA ILE A 131 -16.13 -15.12 0.14
C ILE A 131 -15.18 -14.24 -0.66
N TRP A 132 -14.61 -14.77 -1.74
CA TRP A 132 -13.65 -14.06 -2.56
C TRP A 132 -14.27 -12.84 -3.25
N ASP A 133 -15.50 -12.98 -3.75
CA ASP A 133 -16.25 -11.87 -4.33
C ASP A 133 -16.57 -10.79 -3.28
N ASP A 134 -17.03 -11.17 -2.09
CA ASP A 134 -17.29 -10.24 -0.99
C ASP A 134 -16.03 -9.48 -0.54
N LEU A 135 -14.93 -10.21 -0.32
CA LEU A 135 -13.64 -9.61 0.05
C LEU A 135 -13.16 -8.62 -1.01
N ASN A 136 -13.30 -8.94 -2.30
CA ASN A 136 -12.93 -8.03 -3.39
C ASN A 136 -13.84 -6.81 -3.47
N LYS A 137 -15.15 -6.95 -3.26
CA LYS A 137 -16.09 -5.83 -3.22
C LYS A 137 -15.75 -4.88 -2.07
N LYS A 138 -15.51 -5.42 -0.87
CA LYS A 138 -15.07 -4.64 0.30
C LYS A 138 -13.75 -3.92 0.03
N ASN A 139 -12.77 -4.64 -0.51
CA ASN A 139 -11.47 -4.09 -0.86
C ASN A 139 -11.57 -2.95 -1.89
N THR A 140 -12.35 -3.15 -2.96
CA THR A 140 -12.60 -2.13 -3.99
C THR A 140 -13.29 -0.90 -3.40
N SER A 141 -14.28 -1.10 -2.53
CA SER A 141 -14.97 -0.01 -1.83
C SER A 141 -14.03 0.82 -0.96
N ILE A 142 -13.07 0.17 -0.27
CA ILE A 142 -12.04 0.88 0.52
C ILE A 142 -11.13 1.68 -0.43
N LEU A 143 -10.64 1.07 -1.50
CA LEU A 143 -9.77 1.74 -2.46
C LEU A 143 -10.39 2.98 -3.08
N VAL A 144 -11.66 2.92 -3.48
CA VAL A 144 -12.37 4.06 -4.07
C VAL A 144 -12.43 5.24 -3.09
N LYS A 145 -12.55 4.98 -1.78
CA LYS A 145 -12.53 6.02 -0.76
C LYS A 145 -11.12 6.50 -0.42
N GLU A 146 -10.13 5.64 -0.56
CA GLU A 146 -8.72 5.94 -0.26
C GLU A 146 -8.08 6.81 -1.32
N GLN A 147 -8.42 6.57 -2.60
CA GLN A 147 -7.87 7.29 -3.74
C GLN A 147 -7.88 8.82 -3.60
N PRO A 148 -9.02 9.50 -3.30
CA PRO A 148 -9.04 10.96 -3.18
C PRO A 148 -8.19 11.48 -2.01
N ILE A 149 -8.03 10.71 -0.93
CA ILE A 149 -7.17 11.10 0.20
C ILE A 149 -5.71 11.05 -0.21
N ILE A 150 -5.30 9.99 -0.90
CA ILE A 150 -3.91 9.85 -1.38
C ILE A 150 -3.60 10.89 -2.45
N GLU A 151 -4.54 11.19 -3.34
CA GLU A 151 -4.39 12.27 -4.33
C GLU A 151 -4.22 13.62 -3.64
N ASN A 152 -5.05 13.94 -2.65
CA ASN A 152 -4.94 15.18 -1.86
C ASN A 152 -3.63 15.25 -1.06
N LEU A 153 -3.17 14.14 -0.47
CA LEU A 153 -1.87 14.08 0.21
C LEU A 153 -0.70 14.25 -0.76
N THR A 154 -0.80 13.66 -1.96
CA THR A 154 0.24 13.76 -2.99
C THR A 154 0.31 15.18 -3.55
N SER A 155 -0.84 15.77 -3.88
CA SER A 155 -0.91 17.14 -4.38
C SER A 155 -0.43 18.13 -3.32
N PHE A 156 -0.82 17.92 -2.06
CA PHE A 156 -0.36 18.76 -0.96
C PHE A 156 1.15 18.66 -0.73
N ASN A 157 1.72 17.45 -0.81
CA ASN A 157 3.18 17.27 -0.76
C ASN A 157 3.90 18.07 -1.85
N ASN A 158 3.36 18.11 -3.07
CA ASN A 158 3.96 18.89 -4.16
C ASN A 158 3.95 20.40 -3.87
N VAL A 159 2.90 20.91 -3.22
CA VAL A 159 2.86 22.31 -2.75
C VAL A 159 3.93 22.55 -1.69
N LEU A 160 4.08 21.61 -0.75
CA LEU A 160 5.06 21.72 0.31
C LEU A 160 6.51 21.53 -0.16
N ASP A 161 6.75 20.90 -1.31
CA ASP A 161 8.09 20.78 -1.91
C ASP A 161 8.74 22.16 -2.09
N ILE A 162 7.96 23.17 -2.49
CA ILE A 162 8.43 24.56 -2.60
C ILE A 162 8.91 25.08 -1.24
N VAL A 163 8.16 24.79 -0.18
CA VAL A 163 8.52 25.18 1.19
C VAL A 163 9.77 24.46 1.63
N PHE A 164 9.93 23.16 1.39
CA PHE A 164 11.03 22.38 1.96
C PHE A 164 12.33 22.39 1.15
N THR A 165 12.28 22.69 -0.14
CA THR A 165 13.46 22.82 -1.01
C THR A 165 14.09 24.21 -0.94
N TYR A 166 13.33 25.24 -0.57
CA TYR A 166 13.86 26.58 -0.39
C TYR A 166 14.80 26.68 0.82
N ASN A 167 15.81 27.56 0.74
CA ASN A 167 16.68 27.85 1.87
C ASN A 167 17.04 29.35 1.87
N PRO A 168 16.25 30.19 2.57
CA PRO A 168 16.48 31.63 2.57
C PRO A 168 17.83 32.01 3.17
N LYS A 169 18.33 31.22 4.13
CA LYS A 169 19.63 31.48 4.77
C LYS A 169 20.75 31.42 3.73
N GLN A 170 20.83 30.30 3.01
CA GLN A 170 21.85 30.10 1.98
C GLN A 170 21.67 31.08 0.82
N GLU A 171 20.44 31.33 0.37
CA GLU A 171 20.21 32.21 -0.77
C GLU A 171 20.58 33.68 -0.46
N LEU A 172 20.34 34.16 0.77
CA LEU A 172 20.49 35.58 1.14
C LEU A 172 21.81 35.91 1.87
N GLU A 173 22.41 35.01 2.64
CA GLU A 173 23.66 35.27 3.38
C GLU A 173 24.89 35.32 2.46
N ASP A 174 24.89 34.57 1.35
CA ASP A 174 26.03 34.46 0.43
C ASP A 174 26.26 35.73 -0.43
N ILE A 175 25.37 36.74 -0.31
CA ILE A 175 25.43 37.94 -1.13
C ILE A 175 26.09 39.09 -0.36
N SER A 176 27.19 39.62 -0.92
CA SER A 176 27.71 40.94 -0.52
C SER A 176 26.72 42.03 -0.97
N VAL A 177 25.78 42.37 -0.09
CA VAL A 177 24.69 43.33 -0.35
C VAL A 177 25.17 44.69 -0.83
N TRP A 178 26.37 45.09 -0.42
CA TRP A 178 26.98 46.37 -0.76
C TRP A 178 27.40 46.47 -2.23
N ASN A 179 27.69 45.33 -2.86
CA ASN A 179 28.19 45.26 -4.23
C ASN A 179 27.22 44.56 -5.19
N ARG A 180 26.18 43.88 -4.67
CA ARG A 180 25.27 43.01 -5.42
C ARG A 180 23.81 43.24 -5.02
N TYR A 181 23.43 44.51 -4.89
CA TYR A 181 22.10 44.91 -4.42
C TYR A 181 20.97 44.38 -5.33
N ASP A 182 21.10 44.52 -6.65
CA ASP A 182 20.06 44.07 -7.59
C ASP A 182 19.85 42.55 -7.55
N GLU A 183 20.92 41.79 -7.34
CA GLU A 183 20.83 40.34 -7.16
C GLU A 183 20.12 39.96 -5.87
N LEU A 184 20.41 40.66 -4.76
CA LEU A 184 19.68 40.47 -3.51
C LEU A 184 18.18 40.70 -3.72
N ILE A 185 17.80 41.77 -4.42
CA ILE A 185 16.39 42.07 -4.70
C ILE A 185 15.75 41.00 -5.57
N ALA A 186 16.45 40.50 -6.59
CA ALA A 186 15.96 39.41 -7.40
C ALA A 186 15.73 38.12 -6.59
N LYS A 187 16.65 37.76 -5.68
CA LYS A 187 16.48 36.59 -4.80
C LYS A 187 15.35 36.78 -3.79
N ILE A 188 15.22 37.98 -3.21
CA ILE A 188 14.09 38.31 -2.34
C ILE A 188 12.78 38.13 -3.10
N GLN A 189 12.68 38.70 -4.31
CA GLN A 189 11.48 38.60 -5.12
C GLN A 189 11.15 37.15 -5.49
N SER A 190 12.15 36.36 -5.91
CA SER A 190 11.99 34.92 -6.17
C SER A 190 11.48 34.15 -4.94
N GLY A 191 12.04 34.41 -3.76
CA GLY A 191 11.58 33.77 -2.51
C GLY A 191 10.14 34.12 -2.15
N ARG A 192 9.72 35.37 -2.41
CA ARG A 192 8.34 35.84 -2.22
C ARG A 192 7.38 35.20 -3.22
N GLU A 193 7.75 35.14 -4.49
CA GLU A 193 6.96 34.51 -5.56
C GLU A 193 6.72 33.03 -5.27
N ARG A 194 7.73 32.29 -4.83
CA ARG A 194 7.58 30.89 -4.38
C ARG A 194 6.54 30.74 -3.28
N MET A 195 6.51 31.64 -2.29
CA MET A 195 5.53 31.57 -1.21
C MET A 195 4.13 32.01 -1.63
N GLU A 196 4.04 32.94 -2.59
CA GLU A 196 2.75 33.30 -3.20
C GLU A 196 2.19 32.13 -4.03
N ASP A 197 3.04 31.36 -4.72
CA ASP A 197 2.63 30.14 -5.41
C ASP A 197 2.13 29.07 -4.43
N VAL A 198 2.80 28.91 -3.28
CA VAL A 198 2.29 28.06 -2.19
C VAL A 198 0.90 28.54 -1.77
N LYS A 199 0.72 29.84 -1.52
CA LYS A 199 -0.58 30.41 -1.12
C LYS A 199 -1.68 30.17 -2.14
N LYS A 200 -1.43 30.39 -3.43
CA LYS A 200 -2.40 30.12 -4.50
C LYS A 200 -2.78 28.64 -4.55
N ASN A 201 -1.81 27.75 -4.46
CA ASN A 201 -2.06 26.31 -4.52
C ASN A 201 -2.77 25.78 -3.25
N LEU A 202 -2.54 26.40 -2.09
CA LEU A 202 -3.26 26.10 -0.85
C LEU A 202 -4.77 26.35 -0.96
N GLU A 203 -5.21 27.24 -1.86
CA GLU A 203 -6.63 27.53 -2.00
C GLU A 203 -7.44 26.32 -2.49
N GLN A 204 -6.80 25.45 -3.27
CA GLN A 204 -7.40 24.29 -3.94
C GLN A 204 -7.48 23.03 -3.07
N HIS A 205 -6.87 23.03 -1.88
CA HIS A 205 -6.73 21.83 -1.05
C HIS A 205 -7.73 21.77 0.11
N SER A 206 -8.23 20.57 0.40
CA SER A 206 -9.24 20.29 1.44
C SER A 206 -8.63 20.19 2.85
N ILE A 207 -7.90 21.22 3.26
CA ILE A 207 -7.30 21.32 4.60
C ILE A 207 -8.30 22.01 5.53
N SER A 208 -8.29 21.65 6.82
CA SER A 208 -9.13 22.36 7.80
C SER A 208 -8.85 23.87 7.77
N LYS A 209 -9.92 24.67 7.75
CA LYS A 209 -9.84 26.14 7.66
C LYS A 209 -8.84 26.74 8.64
N LYS A 210 -8.91 26.33 9.91
CA LYS A 210 -7.98 26.76 10.97
C LYS A 210 -6.50 26.54 10.60
N ARG A 211 -6.15 25.39 10.02
CA ARG A 211 -4.75 25.07 9.67
C ARG A 211 -4.31 25.80 8.40
N LYS A 212 -5.22 25.96 7.44
CA LYS A 212 -4.99 26.77 6.25
C LYS A 212 -4.71 28.22 6.64
N ASP A 213 -5.56 28.82 7.48
CA ASP A 213 -5.42 30.20 7.94
C ASP A 213 -4.09 30.42 8.68
N GLN A 214 -3.68 29.49 9.56
CA GLN A 214 -2.39 29.53 10.25
C GLN A 214 -1.18 29.50 9.30
N LEU A 215 -1.24 28.67 8.26
CA LEU A 215 -0.18 28.59 7.26
C LEU A 215 -0.13 29.86 6.40
N LEU A 216 -1.29 30.39 5.98
CA LEU A 216 -1.38 31.63 5.23
C LEU A 216 -0.85 32.83 6.03
N GLU A 217 -1.16 32.91 7.33
CA GLU A 217 -0.62 33.93 8.23
C GLU A 217 0.90 33.83 8.34
N SER A 218 1.44 32.60 8.49
CA SER A 218 2.89 32.37 8.55
C SER A 218 3.59 32.81 7.26
N ILE A 219 2.97 32.52 6.09
CA ILE A 219 3.47 32.95 4.78
C ILE A 219 3.44 34.48 4.67
N SER A 220 2.38 35.12 5.14
CA SER A 220 2.26 36.58 5.11
C SER A 220 3.30 37.26 6.01
N ASP A 221 3.61 36.72 7.18
CA ASP A 221 4.67 37.25 8.04
C ASP A 221 6.05 37.08 7.36
N PHE A 222 6.32 35.92 6.77
CA PHE A 222 7.53 35.71 5.98
C PHE A 222 7.69 36.73 4.85
N ASP A 223 6.62 37.01 4.09
CA ASP A 223 6.64 38.04 3.03
C ASP A 223 7.02 39.42 3.58
N LYS A 224 6.44 39.80 4.73
CA LYS A 224 6.75 41.05 5.42
C LYS A 224 8.22 41.11 5.86
N GLN A 225 8.77 40.02 6.41
CA GLN A 225 10.19 39.98 6.78
C GLN A 225 11.10 40.10 5.56
N MET A 226 10.75 39.47 4.44
CA MET A 226 11.48 39.60 3.17
C MET A 226 11.49 41.04 2.64
N GLN A 227 10.36 41.75 2.74
CA GLN A 227 10.29 43.18 2.41
C GLN A 227 11.20 44.02 3.32
N ASN A 228 11.25 43.73 4.63
CA ASN A 228 12.14 44.43 5.56
C ASN A 228 13.62 44.28 5.19
N VAL A 229 14.04 43.10 4.74
CA VAL A 229 15.42 42.88 4.24
C VAL A 229 15.73 43.83 3.09
N SER A 230 14.84 43.92 2.10
CA SER A 230 15.01 44.81 0.95
C SER A 230 15.10 46.29 1.36
N PHE A 231 14.29 46.70 2.34
CA PHE A 231 14.23 48.06 2.87
C PHE A 231 15.54 48.45 3.57
N PHE A 232 16.03 47.61 4.50
CA PHE A 232 17.26 47.91 5.23
C PHE A 232 18.52 47.79 4.36
N ALA A 233 18.50 46.94 3.33
CA ALA A 233 19.54 46.90 2.32
C ALA A 233 19.63 48.23 1.55
N ARG A 234 18.50 48.84 1.15
CA ARG A 234 18.47 50.18 0.50
C ARG A 234 19.04 51.27 1.38
N GLN A 235 18.69 51.25 2.66
CA GLN A 235 19.13 52.27 3.62
C GLN A 235 20.61 52.14 4.01
N LYS A 236 21.28 51.10 3.54
CA LYS A 236 22.65 50.79 3.90
C LYS A 236 22.90 50.62 5.41
N SER A 237 21.89 50.19 6.16
CA SER A 237 22.03 49.87 7.59
C SER A 237 22.44 48.41 7.79
N ARG A 238 23.73 48.17 8.05
CA ARG A 238 24.26 46.81 8.23
C ARG A 238 23.60 46.05 9.39
N VAL A 239 23.46 46.68 10.55
CA VAL A 239 22.89 46.04 11.75
C VAL A 239 21.42 45.69 11.52
N SER A 240 20.63 46.63 11.01
CA SER A 240 19.20 46.39 10.72
C SER A 240 19.01 45.32 9.64
N PHE A 241 19.88 45.30 8.63
CA PHE A 241 19.87 44.28 7.59
C PHE A 241 20.12 42.88 8.16
N LEU A 242 21.16 42.70 8.99
CA LEU A 242 21.46 41.41 9.62
C LEU A 242 20.32 40.94 10.54
N ASN A 243 19.72 41.86 11.29
CA ASN A 243 18.54 41.55 12.12
C ASN A 243 17.34 41.12 11.25
N ALA A 244 17.13 41.78 10.11
CA ALA A 244 16.07 41.40 9.17
C ALA A 244 16.30 40.03 8.54
N LEU A 245 17.54 39.65 8.22
CA LEU A 245 17.87 38.28 7.76
C LEU A 245 17.53 37.23 8.82
N ASN A 246 17.89 37.48 10.08
CA ASN A 246 17.54 36.57 11.19
C ASN A 246 16.00 36.44 11.33
N ASN A 247 15.25 37.54 11.15
CA ASN A 247 13.79 37.50 11.19
C ASN A 247 13.19 36.72 10.01
N VAL A 248 13.78 36.82 8.81
CA VAL A 248 13.40 35.98 7.66
C VAL A 248 13.63 34.50 7.98
N GLN A 249 14.75 34.13 8.59
CA GLN A 249 15.01 32.75 8.97
C GLN A 249 13.99 32.24 10.01
N ASN A 250 13.67 33.05 11.02
CA ASN A 250 12.71 32.69 12.06
C ASN A 250 11.27 32.55 11.52
N SER A 251 10.81 33.51 10.70
CA SER A 251 9.50 33.46 10.04
C SER A 251 9.41 32.26 9.07
N TYR A 252 10.47 31.97 8.33
CA TYR A 252 10.53 30.81 7.45
C TYR A 252 10.47 29.46 8.21
N ASN A 253 11.15 29.35 9.36
CA ASN A 253 11.01 28.18 10.23
C ASN A 253 9.57 28.01 10.72
N THR A 254 8.86 29.12 10.95
CA THR A 254 7.43 29.11 11.28
C THR A 254 6.58 28.61 10.12
N VAL A 255 6.87 29.05 8.88
CA VAL A 255 6.23 28.51 7.67
C VAL A 255 6.44 27.00 7.55
N LYS A 256 7.66 26.50 7.75
CA LYS A 256 7.96 25.06 7.76
C LYS A 256 7.11 24.32 8.80
N LYS A 257 7.07 24.82 10.04
CA LYS A 257 6.29 24.20 11.12
C LYS A 257 4.79 24.20 10.83
N SER A 258 4.24 25.31 10.36
CA SER A 258 2.83 25.42 9.98
C SER A 258 2.48 24.50 8.81
N SER A 259 3.38 24.36 7.84
CA SER A 259 3.24 23.44 6.70
C SER A 259 3.14 21.98 7.17
N TYR A 260 4.03 21.57 8.07
CA TYR A 260 3.99 20.23 8.68
C TYR A 260 2.68 19.97 9.44
N ILE A 261 2.22 20.94 10.23
CA ILE A 261 0.97 20.81 11.00
C ILE A 261 -0.24 20.72 10.06
N ALA A 262 -0.26 21.48 8.97
CA ALA A 262 -1.30 21.41 7.97
C ALA A 262 -1.34 20.01 7.31
N GLU A 263 -0.18 19.45 6.97
CA GLU A 263 -0.09 18.12 6.39
C GLU A 263 -0.59 17.03 7.34
N LEU A 264 -0.12 17.06 8.59
CA LEU A 264 -0.57 16.12 9.62
C LEU A 264 -2.09 16.17 9.84
N SER A 265 -2.74 17.31 9.58
CA SER A 265 -4.19 17.43 9.69
C SER A 265 -4.94 16.67 8.59
N LEU A 266 -4.37 16.55 7.38
CA LEU A 266 -4.90 15.69 6.32
C LEU A 266 -4.74 14.21 6.70
N ILE A 267 -3.55 13.86 7.17
CA ILE A 267 -3.20 12.49 7.60
C ILE A 267 -4.08 12.02 8.75
N ARG A 268 -4.37 12.89 9.71
CA ARG A 268 -5.19 12.61 10.91
C ARG A 268 -6.64 13.04 10.76
N SER A 269 -7.11 13.23 9.53
CA SER A 269 -8.50 13.56 9.26
C SER A 269 -9.44 12.42 9.67
N LYS A 270 -10.72 12.73 9.87
CA LYS A 270 -11.76 11.73 10.17
C LYS A 270 -11.80 10.65 9.09
N ASP A 271 -11.68 11.05 7.83
CA ASP A 271 -11.73 10.15 6.68
C ASP A 271 -10.54 9.20 6.68
N SER A 272 -9.33 9.70 6.97
CA SER A 272 -8.13 8.85 7.11
C SER A 272 -8.28 7.82 8.24
N ILE A 273 -8.85 8.21 9.39
CA ILE A 273 -9.12 7.29 10.52
C ILE A 273 -10.14 6.23 10.13
N GLU A 274 -11.20 6.62 9.41
CA GLU A 274 -12.22 5.68 8.92
C GLU A 274 -11.59 4.64 7.97
N ILE A 275 -10.69 5.07 7.08
CA ILE A 275 -9.98 4.18 6.15
C ILE A 275 -9.08 3.20 6.90
N ILE A 276 -8.30 3.66 7.89
CA ILE A 276 -7.46 2.78 8.73
C ILE A 276 -8.33 1.73 9.45
N THR A 277 -9.52 2.14 9.90
CA THR A 277 -10.47 1.26 10.59
C THR A 277 -11.00 0.19 9.62
N ARG A 278 -11.43 0.60 8.42
CA ARG A 278 -11.90 -0.32 7.38
C ARG A 278 -10.81 -1.30 6.94
N HIS A 279 -9.57 -0.83 6.74
CA HIS A 279 -8.40 -1.68 6.47
C HIS A 279 -8.18 -2.69 7.59
N THR A 280 -8.29 -2.27 8.85
CA THR A 280 -8.13 -3.17 9.99
C THR A 280 -9.18 -4.27 10.02
N ASN A 281 -10.45 -3.93 9.81
CA ASN A 281 -11.53 -4.92 9.77
C ASN A 281 -11.32 -5.92 8.62
N LEU A 282 -10.99 -5.43 7.43
CA LEU A 282 -10.76 -6.28 6.28
C LEU A 282 -9.54 -7.19 6.47
N ILE A 283 -8.45 -6.70 7.07
CA ILE A 283 -7.28 -7.51 7.44
C ILE A 283 -7.66 -8.66 8.40
N LEU A 284 -8.55 -8.41 9.37
CA LEU A 284 -9.03 -9.44 10.29
C LEU A 284 -9.86 -10.50 9.55
N GLU A 285 -10.72 -10.09 8.61
CA GLU A 285 -11.48 -11.02 7.77
C GLU A 285 -10.57 -11.88 6.89
N TYR A 286 -9.58 -11.27 6.22
CA TYR A 286 -8.58 -12.02 5.44
C TYR A 286 -7.83 -13.03 6.33
N LYS A 287 -7.42 -12.61 7.55
CA LYS A 287 -6.72 -13.49 8.50
C LYS A 287 -7.59 -14.70 8.90
N PHE A 288 -8.86 -14.46 9.21
CA PHE A 288 -9.80 -15.53 9.54
C PHE A 288 -9.90 -16.57 8.41
N TRP A 289 -10.00 -16.13 7.16
CA TRP A 289 -10.09 -17.05 6.03
C TRP A 289 -8.78 -17.79 5.73
N LEU A 290 -7.62 -17.16 5.96
CA LEU A 290 -6.32 -17.86 5.90
C LEU A 290 -6.25 -18.98 6.92
N GLU A 291 -6.64 -18.71 8.18
CA GLU A 291 -6.69 -19.72 9.24
C GLU A 291 -7.64 -20.86 8.87
N LYS A 292 -8.80 -20.55 8.27
CA LYS A 292 -9.75 -21.57 7.80
C LYS A 292 -9.18 -22.46 6.70
N ILE A 293 -8.44 -21.88 5.75
CA ILE A 293 -7.78 -22.68 4.71
C ILE A 293 -6.70 -23.58 5.32
N ASP A 294 -5.92 -23.08 6.28
CA ASP A 294 -4.90 -23.87 6.97
C ASP A 294 -5.49 -25.06 7.73
N GLU A 295 -6.65 -24.89 8.36
CA GLU A 295 -7.40 -25.99 8.98
C GLU A 295 -7.81 -27.06 7.95
N LEU A 296 -8.33 -26.64 6.80
CA LEU A 296 -8.78 -27.55 5.73
C LEU A 296 -7.60 -28.30 5.10
N GLN A 297 -6.44 -27.66 4.97
CA GLN A 297 -5.22 -28.28 4.50
C GLN A 297 -4.72 -29.37 5.46
N LYS A 298 -4.74 -29.11 6.78
CA LYS A 298 -4.36 -30.10 7.80
C LYS A 298 -5.26 -31.34 7.80
N LYS A 299 -6.53 -31.18 7.45
CA LYS A 299 -7.50 -32.29 7.33
C LYS A 299 -7.36 -33.10 6.03
N THR A 300 -6.54 -32.65 5.08
CA THR A 300 -6.33 -33.30 3.78
C THR A 300 -5.09 -34.22 3.79
N LEU A 301 -4.21 -34.04 4.77
CA LEU A 301 -3.06 -34.90 5.09
C LEU A 301 -3.45 -35.98 6.10
#